data_AF-T0ZWM9-F1
#
_entry.id   AF-T0ZWM9-F1
#
_cell.length_a   1.000
_cell.length_b   1.000
_cell.length_c   1.000
_cell.angle_alpha   90.00
_cell.angle_beta   90.00
_cell.angle_gamma   90.00
#
_symmetry.space_group_name_H-M   'P 1'
#
loop_
_entity.id
_entity.type
_entity.pdbx_description
1 polymer ?
#
loop_
_entity_poly.entity_id
_entity_poly.type
_entity_poly.pdbx_seq_one_letter_code
_entity_poly.pdbx_strand_id
1 'polypeptide(L)'
;VDRVRSAGPDWICAVGSGELIDAAKAMRLRYELPTVALEEVTPLTEFPATPRSRLVAIPATSGRGREVSGAVALERADGSPLELFLRELAPDWAMIDPRLARWVPTGRGIDLGL
;
A
#
# COMPACT_ATOMS: atom_id res chain seq x y z
N VAL A 1 5.76 12.07 -0.07
CA VAL A 1 4.42 12.69 0.18
C VAL A 1 4.27 14.00 -0.59
N ASP A 2 5.28 14.87 -0.61
CA ASP A 2 5.18 16.20 -1.27
C ASP A 2 4.87 16.14 -2.77
N ARG A 3 5.39 15.15 -3.48
CA ARG A 3 5.04 14.89 -4.89
C ARG A 3 3.57 14.51 -5.09
N VAL A 4 2.98 13.74 -4.17
CA VAL A 4 1.56 13.35 -4.25
C VAL A 4 0.68 14.56 -3.96
N ARG A 5 1.03 15.36 -2.96
CA ARG A 5 0.28 16.58 -2.61
C ARG A 5 0.31 17.61 -3.73
N SER A 6 1.45 17.83 -4.37
CA SER A 6 1.57 18.76 -5.50
C SER A 6 0.89 18.27 -6.76
N ALA A 7 0.89 16.95 -7.01
CA ALA A 7 0.20 16.37 -8.16
C ALA A 7 -1.32 16.31 -7.99
N GLY A 8 -1.84 16.28 -6.75
CA GLY A 8 -3.26 16.18 -6.45
C GLY A 8 -3.98 15.03 -7.15
N PRO A 9 -3.47 13.77 -7.09
CA PRO A 9 -3.98 12.70 -7.92
C PRO A 9 -5.34 12.18 -7.46
N ASP A 10 -6.24 11.94 -8.41
CA ASP A 10 -7.47 11.17 -8.19
C ASP A 10 -7.18 9.67 -8.06
N TRP A 11 -6.06 9.21 -8.62
CA TRP A 11 -5.65 7.81 -8.66
C TRP A 11 -4.17 7.64 -8.31
N ILE A 12 -3.91 6.71 -7.41
CA ILE A 12 -2.59 6.20 -7.08
C ILE A 12 -2.53 4.76 -7.62
N CYS A 13 -1.54 4.47 -8.45
CA CYS A 13 -1.32 3.15 -9.01
C CYS A 13 -0.03 2.55 -8.44
N ALA A 14 -0.16 1.45 -7.70
CA ALA A 14 0.96 0.72 -7.13
C ALA A 14 1.26 -0.51 -8.00
N VAL A 15 2.42 -0.54 -8.65
CA VAL A 15 2.83 -1.66 -9.51
C VAL A 15 4.15 -2.20 -8.99
N GLY A 16 4.15 -3.42 -8.46
CA GLY A 16 5.38 -4.02 -7.94
C GLY A 16 5.19 -4.98 -6.78
N SER A 17 6.17 -5.01 -5.88
CA SER A 17 6.18 -5.86 -4.70
C SER A 17 5.12 -5.45 -3.68
N GLY A 18 4.85 -6.36 -2.73
CA GLY A 18 3.97 -6.06 -1.60
C GLY A 18 4.42 -4.86 -0.76
N GLU A 19 5.73 -4.65 -0.60
CA GLU A 19 6.29 -3.48 0.10
C GLU A 19 5.97 -2.17 -0.64
N LEU A 20 6.04 -2.17 -1.97
CA LEU A 20 5.67 -1.00 -2.78
C LEU A 20 4.17 -0.69 -2.64
N ILE A 21 3.33 -1.72 -2.61
CA ILE A 21 1.89 -1.57 -2.39
C ILE A 21 1.62 -0.94 -1.01
N ASP A 22 2.30 -1.40 0.03
CA ASP A 22 2.13 -0.84 1.37
C ASP A 22 2.66 0.59 1.49
N ALA A 23 3.74 0.92 0.78
CA ALA A 23 4.22 2.29 0.69
C ALA A 23 3.18 3.19 0.00
N ALA A 24 2.53 2.71 -1.05
CA ALA A 24 1.45 3.45 -1.72
C ALA A 24 0.23 3.67 -0.81
N LYS A 25 -0.16 2.68 0.00
CA LYS A 25 -1.21 2.83 1.02
C LYS A 25 -0.84 3.91 2.04
N ALA A 26 0.37 3.87 2.60
CA ALA A 26 0.83 4.88 3.54
C ALA A 26 0.90 6.28 2.90
N MET A 27 1.29 6.38 1.62
CA MET A 27 1.28 7.64 0.87
C MET A 27 -0.15 8.17 0.69
N ARG A 28 -1.13 7.32 0.37
CA ARG A 28 -2.55 7.68 0.31
C ARG A 28 -3.05 8.15 1.67
N LEU A 29 -2.76 7.41 2.73
CA LEU A 29 -3.13 7.78 4.10
C LEU A 29 -2.62 9.16 4.47
N ARG A 30 -1.33 9.46 4.22
CA ARG A 30 -0.72 10.77 4.48
C ARG A 30 -1.23 11.88 3.56
N TYR A 31 -1.71 11.50 2.37
CA TYR A 31 -2.36 12.42 1.47
C TYR A 31 -3.71 12.82 2.02
N GLU A 32 -4.57 11.85 2.38
CA GLU A 32 -5.94 12.07 2.88
C GLU A 32 -5.99 12.68 4.28
N LEU A 33 -5.16 12.18 5.19
CA LEU A 33 -5.07 12.57 6.60
C LEU A 33 -3.70 13.23 6.89
N PRO A 34 -3.49 14.49 6.47
CA PRO A 34 -2.18 15.13 6.57
C PRO A 34 -1.72 15.41 8.01
N THR A 35 -2.66 15.47 8.96
CA THR A 35 -2.42 15.80 10.38
C THR A 35 -2.23 14.56 11.26
N VAL A 36 -2.59 13.38 10.78
CA VAL A 36 -2.48 12.13 11.55
C VAL A 36 -1.10 11.51 11.29
N ALA A 37 -0.39 11.17 12.36
CA ALA A 37 0.86 10.43 12.25
C ALA A 37 0.58 8.96 11.91
N LEU A 38 1.45 8.29 11.16
CA LEU A 38 1.20 6.89 10.76
C LEU A 38 1.13 5.95 11.98
N GLU A 39 1.84 6.34 13.03
CA GLU A 39 1.95 5.68 14.34
C GLU A 39 0.66 5.74 15.14
N GLU A 40 -0.13 6.79 14.90
CA GLU A 40 -1.38 7.07 15.62
C GLU A 40 -2.59 6.45 14.92
N VAL A 41 -2.37 5.81 13.77
CA VAL A 41 -3.44 5.14 13.04
C VAL A 41 -3.85 3.87 13.76
N THR A 42 -5.12 3.84 14.13
CA THR A 42 -5.78 2.71 14.74
C THR A 42 -6.91 2.23 13.81
N PRO A 43 -7.48 1.04 14.05
CA PRO A 43 -8.66 0.59 13.32
C PRO A 43 -9.89 1.50 13.50
N LEU A 44 -9.86 2.44 14.45
CA LEU A 44 -10.91 3.42 14.71
C LEU A 44 -10.63 4.80 14.10
N THR A 45 -9.48 4.98 13.46
CA THR A 45 -9.14 6.26 12.82
C THR A 45 -10.15 6.56 11.72
N GLU A 46 -10.80 7.72 11.83
CA GLU A 46 -11.78 8.17 10.84
C GLU A 46 -11.08 8.46 9.51
N PHE A 47 -11.59 7.83 8.46
CA PHE A 47 -11.16 8.08 7.09
C PHE A 47 -12.25 8.87 6.35
N PRO A 48 -11.90 9.78 5.42
CA PRO A 48 -12.90 10.55 4.69
C PRO A 48 -13.87 9.63 3.95
N ALA A 49 -15.18 9.87 4.11
CA ALA A 49 -16.22 9.13 3.40
C ALA A 49 -16.13 9.29 1.87
N THR A 50 -15.55 10.41 1.41
CA THR A 50 -15.21 10.68 0.01
C THR A 50 -13.72 10.99 -0.08
N PRO A 51 -12.86 9.97 -0.24
CA PRO A 51 -11.42 10.16 -0.39
C PRO A 51 -11.11 10.96 -1.65
N ARG A 52 -10.09 11.82 -1.59
CA ARG A 52 -9.60 12.56 -2.76
C ARG A 52 -8.91 11.67 -3.78
N SER A 53 -8.38 10.53 -3.34
CA SER A 53 -7.65 9.58 -4.16
C SER A 53 -8.13 8.15 -3.98
N ARG A 54 -8.11 7.40 -5.08
CA ARG A 54 -8.33 5.96 -5.14
C ARG A 54 -7.02 5.22 -5.35
N LEU A 55 -6.92 3.99 -4.87
CA LEU A 55 -5.74 3.15 -4.98
C LEU A 55 -6.01 1.92 -5.86
N VAL A 56 -5.17 1.74 -6.88
CA VAL A 56 -5.10 0.51 -7.68
C VAL A 56 -3.81 -0.22 -7.32
N ALA A 57 -3.91 -1.49 -6.95
CA ALA A 57 -2.77 -2.37 -6.72
C ALA A 57 -2.61 -3.37 -7.87
N ILE A 58 -1.38 -3.46 -8.39
CA ILE A 58 -0.98 -4.38 -9.45
C ILE A 58 0.25 -5.15 -8.93
N PRO A 59 0.05 -6.27 -8.21
CA PRO A 59 1.15 -7.03 -7.66
C PRO A 59 1.98 -7.67 -8.77
N ALA A 60 3.30 -7.56 -8.66
CA ALA A 60 4.29 -8.18 -9.54
C ALA A 60 5.01 -9.37 -8.87
N THR A 61 4.44 -9.89 -7.79
CA THR A 61 4.95 -11.04 -7.02
C THR A 61 3.76 -11.87 -6.55
N SER A 62 3.88 -13.19 -6.46
CA SER A 62 2.95 -14.01 -5.66
C SER A 62 3.26 -13.71 -4.19
N GLY A 63 2.48 -12.85 -3.55
CA GLY A 63 2.76 -12.34 -2.21
C GLY A 63 1.61 -12.55 -1.23
N ARG A 64 1.72 -11.96 -0.04
CA ARG A 64 0.82 -12.13 1.11
C ARG A 64 -0.54 -11.41 1.01
N GLY A 65 -1.07 -11.18 -0.19
CA GLY A 65 -2.37 -10.52 -0.38
C GLY A 65 -2.42 -9.04 0.04
N ARG A 66 -1.29 -8.31 -0.07
CA ARG A 66 -1.23 -6.88 0.28
C ARG A 66 -2.10 -6.03 -0.66
N GLU A 67 -2.40 -6.54 -1.85
CA GLU A 67 -3.30 -5.95 -2.84
C GLU A 67 -4.79 -6.00 -2.46
N VAL A 68 -5.18 -6.79 -1.45
CA VAL A 68 -6.57 -6.88 -0.96
C VAL A 68 -6.72 -6.49 0.52
N SER A 69 -5.63 -6.53 1.28
CA SER A 69 -5.63 -6.23 2.71
C SER A 69 -5.48 -4.74 3.03
N GLY A 70 -6.14 -4.28 4.09
CA GLY A 70 -5.92 -2.96 4.72
C GLY A 70 -4.72 -2.90 5.67
N ALA A 71 -3.99 -4.01 5.84
CA ALA A 71 -2.75 -4.03 6.60
C ALA A 71 -1.62 -3.35 5.81
N VAL A 72 -0.74 -2.68 6.54
CA VAL A 72 0.49 -2.05 6.05
C VAL A 72 1.63 -2.51 6.95
N ALA A 73 2.70 -3.02 6.34
CA ALA A 73 3.95 -3.33 6.99
C ALA A 73 5.12 -2.68 6.22
N LEU A 74 5.74 -1.69 6.87
CA LEU A 74 6.84 -0.88 6.35
C LEU A 74 8.03 -0.88 7.30
N GLU A 75 9.20 -0.54 6.79
CA GLU A 75 10.40 -0.30 7.58
C GLU A 75 10.67 1.22 7.61
N ARG A 76 10.98 1.73 8.80
CA ARG A 76 11.39 3.13 8.98
C ARG A 76 12.84 3.35 8.59
N ALA A 77 13.23 4.61 8.48
CA ALA A 77 14.61 4.99 8.21
C ALA A 77 15.60 4.52 9.29
N ASP A 78 15.14 4.30 10.52
CA ASP A 78 15.94 3.76 11.63
C ASP A 78 15.93 2.21 11.69
N GLY A 79 15.32 1.55 10.72
CA GLY A 79 15.21 0.09 10.63
C GLY A 79 14.12 -0.51 11.52
N SER A 80 13.35 0.29 12.26
CA SER A 80 12.25 -0.24 13.07
C SER A 80 11.01 -0.52 12.23
N PRO A 81 10.23 -1.57 12.56
CA PRO A 81 9.01 -1.90 11.83
C PRO A 81 7.91 -0.87 12.14
N LEU A 82 7.14 -0.55 11.11
CA LEU A 82 5.90 0.20 11.19
C LEU A 82 4.78 -0.70 10.65
N GLU A 83 3.91 -1.12 11.55
CA GLU A 83 2.73 -1.90 11.23
C GLU A 83 1.49 -1.12 11.62
N LEU A 84 0.53 -1.05 10.70
CA LEU A 84 -0.76 -0.45 10.98
C LEU A 84 -1.84 -1.17 10.18
N PHE A 85 -3.08 -1.04 10.63
CA PHE A 85 -4.23 -1.61 9.98
C PHE A 85 -5.38 -0.62 9.98
N LEU A 86 -5.90 -0.36 8.79
CA LEU A 86 -7.13 0.40 8.59
C LEU A 86 -7.85 -0.18 7.38
N ARG A 87 -9.14 -0.47 7.52
CA ARG A 87 -9.92 -1.14 6.46
C ARG A 87 -9.90 -0.35 5.15
N GLU A 88 -9.96 0.98 5.26
CA GLU A 88 -10.00 1.93 4.16
C GLU A 88 -8.67 2.02 3.39
N LEU A 89 -7.60 1.38 3.89
CA LEU A 89 -6.33 1.23 3.16
C LEU A 89 -6.31 0.05 2.20
N ALA A 90 -7.30 -0.84 2.24
CA ALA A 90 -7.44 -1.84 1.19
C ALA A 90 -7.54 -1.11 -0.17
N PRO A 91 -6.79 -1.56 -1.20
CA PRO A 91 -6.89 -0.97 -2.53
C PRO A 91 -8.33 -1.04 -3.05
N ASP A 92 -8.77 0.03 -3.72
CA ASP A 92 -10.09 0.08 -4.35
C ASP A 92 -10.20 -0.93 -5.50
N TRP A 93 -9.07 -1.19 -6.19
CA TRP A 93 -8.96 -2.18 -7.24
C TRP A 93 -7.66 -2.97 -7.11
N ALA A 94 -7.73 -4.28 -7.35
CA ALA A 94 -6.58 -5.15 -7.50
C ALA A 94 -6.60 -5.78 -8.90
N MET A 95 -5.52 -5.61 -9.68
CA MET A 95 -5.35 -6.25 -10.98
C MET A 95 -4.26 -7.30 -10.88
N ILE A 96 -4.66 -8.57 -10.91
CA ILE A 96 -3.75 -9.70 -10.86
C ILE A 96 -3.40 -10.12 -12.28
N ASP A 97 -2.15 -9.86 -12.69
CA ASP A 97 -1.62 -10.35 -13.96
C ASP A 97 -0.42 -11.28 -13.68
N PRO A 98 -0.60 -12.62 -13.82
CA PRO A 98 0.48 -13.59 -13.62
C PRO A 98 1.71 -13.32 -14.49
N ARG A 99 1.54 -12.55 -15.57
CA ARG A 99 2.63 -12.18 -16.47
C ARG A 99 3.66 -11.25 -15.82
N LEU A 100 3.24 -10.47 -14.83
CA LEU A 100 4.09 -9.54 -14.09
C LEU A 100 4.93 -10.25 -13.02
N ALA A 101 4.46 -11.38 -12.49
CA ALA A 101 5.17 -12.19 -11.50
C ALA A 101 6.37 -12.97 -12.06
N ARG A 102 6.56 -13.01 -13.39
CA ARG A 102 7.55 -13.86 -14.07
C ARG A 102 8.99 -13.35 -13.99
N TRP A 103 9.20 -12.12 -13.55
CA TRP A 103 10.51 -11.46 -13.52
C TRP A 103 11.18 -11.47 -12.16
N VAL A 104 10.60 -12.16 -11.17
CA VAL A 104 11.25 -12.35 -9.87
C VAL A 104 12.50 -13.20 -10.09
N PRO A 105 13.71 -12.71 -9.73
CA PRO A 105 14.94 -13.49 -9.87
C PRO A 105 14.81 -14.80 -9.11
N THR A 106 15.31 -15.90 -9.70
CA THR A 106 15.21 -17.30 -9.22
C THR A 106 15.72 -17.56 -7.79
N GLY A 107 16.21 -16.56 -7.06
CA GLY A 107 16.61 -16.64 -5.65
C GLY A 107 15.76 -15.81 -4.67
N ARG A 108 14.87 -14.92 -5.14
CA ARG A 108 13.83 -14.34 -4.28
C ARG A 108 12.61 -15.21 -4.46
N GLY A 109 12.45 -16.16 -3.56
CA GLY A 109 11.42 -17.20 -3.62
C GLY A 109 10.07 -16.62 -4.00
N ILE A 110 9.42 -17.31 -4.94
CA ILE A 110 7.97 -17.33 -5.08
C ILE A 110 7.43 -17.52 -3.66
N ASP A 111 6.89 -16.46 -3.05
CA ASP A 111 6.26 -16.55 -1.74
C ASP A 111 4.93 -17.28 -1.98
N LEU A 112 4.95 -18.60 -1.77
CA LEU A 112 3.81 -19.49 -2.02
C LEU A 112 2.67 -19.27 -1.01
N GLY A 113 2.83 -18.37 -0.04
CA GLY A 113 1.85 -18.15 1.02
C GLY A 113 1.66 -19.38 1.92
N LEU A 114 2.70 -20.23 2.04
CA LEU A 114 2.76 -21.41 2.91
C LEU A 114 3.50 -21.12 4.21
#